data_AF-A0A7C3JWC8-F1
#
_entry.id   AF-A0A7C3JWC8-F1
#
_cell.length_a   1.000
_cell.length_b   1.000
_cell.length_c   1.000
_cell.angle_alpha   90.00
_cell.angle_beta   90.00
_cell.angle_gamma   90.00
#
_symmetry.space_group_name_H-M   'P 1'
#
loop_
_entity.id
_entity.type
_entity.pdbx_description
1 polymer ?
#
loop_
_entity_poly.entity_id
_entity_poly.type
_entity_poly.pdbx_seq_one_letter_code
_entity_poly.pdbx_strand_id
1 'polypeptide(L)'
;MTHFWTMMVLALIAGAQGAKPAGETKLTLGGVWVLQFRVAAGGYTPEQRLSTLQDRVVQVLSRPELRPRDVRAVPGPSGKSAMIYVGSLLLVTVTQADADASRSTPVKLATTWAENFRRGFAAARPRPIPPQLRPPAESPG
;
A
#
# COMPACT_ATOMS: atom_id res chain seq x y z
N MET A 1 61.43 -26.99 22.96
CA MET A 1 60.60 -26.46 21.85
C MET A 1 59.34 -25.86 22.47
N THR A 2 59.34 -24.55 22.67
CA THR A 2 58.32 -23.79 23.43
C THR A 2 57.54 -22.88 22.48
N HIS A 3 56.34 -23.28 22.11
CA HIS A 3 55.37 -22.40 21.46
C HIS A 3 53.96 -22.85 21.84
N PHE A 4 53.15 -21.99 22.45
CA PHE A 4 51.68 -21.96 22.35
C PHE A 4 51.23 -20.66 23.04
N TRP A 5 51.26 -19.53 22.32
CA TRP A 5 50.18 -18.93 21.52
C TRP A 5 49.39 -17.89 22.34
N THR A 6 49.66 -16.63 21.98
CA THR A 6 48.93 -15.40 22.27
C THR A 6 47.42 -15.58 22.32
N MET A 7 46.81 -15.32 23.48
CA MET A 7 45.37 -15.11 23.66
C MET A 7 44.94 -13.83 22.92
N MET A 8 44.35 -13.98 21.74
CA MET A 8 43.72 -12.88 21.02
C MET A 8 42.29 -12.68 21.55
N VAL A 9 42.10 -11.65 22.38
CA VAL A 9 40.78 -11.22 22.85
C VAL A 9 40.06 -10.55 21.68
N LEU A 10 39.05 -11.22 21.13
CA LEU A 10 38.12 -10.64 20.16
C LEU A 10 37.07 -9.81 20.91
N ALA A 11 37.26 -8.49 20.93
CA ALA A 11 36.23 -7.55 21.33
C ALA A 11 35.15 -7.49 20.23
N LEU A 12 34.00 -8.10 20.49
CA LEU A 12 32.78 -7.93 19.68
C LEU A 12 32.22 -6.53 19.89
N ILE A 13 32.54 -5.61 18.99
CA ILE A 13 31.83 -4.33 18.89
C ILE A 13 30.49 -4.64 18.21
N ALA A 14 29.44 -4.84 19.01
CA ALA A 14 28.07 -4.89 18.52
C ALA A 14 27.69 -3.48 18.03
N GLY A 15 27.81 -3.26 16.71
CA GLY A 15 27.31 -2.04 16.08
C GLY A 15 25.78 -1.98 16.22
N ALA A 16 25.30 -1.15 17.14
CA ALA A 16 23.92 -0.69 17.14
C ALA A 16 23.72 0.13 15.86
N GLN A 17 23.23 -0.51 14.80
CA GLN A 17 22.76 0.20 13.62
C GLN A 17 21.57 1.05 14.07
N GLY A 18 21.78 2.37 14.11
CA GLY A 18 20.76 3.34 14.50
C GLY A 18 19.48 3.10 13.73
N ALA A 19 18.38 2.89 14.46
CA ALA A 19 17.05 2.80 13.88
C ALA A 19 16.78 4.10 13.10
N LYS A 20 16.74 4.02 11.77
CA LYS A 20 16.20 5.11 10.94
C LYS A 20 14.78 5.39 11.43
N PRO A 21 14.35 6.67 11.51
CA PRO A 21 12.97 6.97 11.83
C PRO A 21 12.06 6.21 10.87
N ALA A 22 11.09 5.48 11.42
CA ALA A 22 10.16 4.68 10.63
C ALA A 22 9.45 5.59 9.63
N GLY A 23 9.57 5.29 8.34
CA GLY A 23 8.91 6.06 7.28
C GLY A 23 7.39 5.88 7.33
N GLU A 24 6.66 6.63 6.50
CA GLU A 24 5.21 6.44 6.41
C GLU A 24 4.91 5.04 5.86
N THR A 25 4.00 4.33 6.54
CA THR A 25 3.56 2.97 6.17
C THR A 25 2.05 2.87 5.96
N LYS A 26 1.35 3.99 6.15
CA LYS A 26 -0.11 4.12 6.09
C LYS A 26 -0.50 4.82 4.80
N LEU A 27 -1.51 4.28 4.12
CA LEU A 27 -2.13 4.96 2.98
C LEU A 27 -3.44 5.61 3.41
N THR A 28 -3.58 6.90 3.11
CA THR A 28 -4.86 7.61 3.13
C THR A 28 -5.17 8.14 1.73
N LEU A 29 -6.43 8.02 1.28
CA LEU A 29 -6.89 8.49 -0.04
C LEU A 29 -8.17 9.29 0.11
N GLY A 30 -8.16 10.56 -0.30
CA GLY A 30 -9.32 11.45 -0.15
C GLY A 30 -9.82 11.55 1.30
N GLY A 31 -8.89 11.51 2.27
CA GLY A 31 -9.21 11.49 3.71
C GLY A 31 -9.65 10.13 4.26
N VAL A 32 -9.78 9.10 3.43
CA VAL A 32 -10.13 7.73 3.86
C VAL A 32 -8.86 6.96 4.24
N TRP A 33 -8.82 6.39 5.44
CA TRP A 33 -7.77 5.43 5.80
C TRP A 33 -7.97 4.12 5.02
N VAL A 34 -7.00 3.77 4.17
CA VAL A 34 -7.11 2.63 3.27
C VAL A 34 -6.50 1.38 3.86
N LEU A 35 -5.21 1.44 4.17
CA LEU A 35 -4.44 0.34 4.73
C LEU A 35 -3.19 0.86 5.44
N GLN A 36 -2.49 -0.05 6.12
CA GLN A 36 -1.15 0.16 6.62
C GLN A 36 -0.34 -1.11 6.43
N PHE A 37 0.86 -1.00 5.87
CA PHE A 37 1.82 -2.09 5.86
C PHE A 37 2.52 -2.17 7.20
N ARG A 38 2.47 -3.33 7.86
CA ARG A 38 3.12 -3.56 9.17
C ARG A 38 4.37 -4.42 9.07
N VAL A 39 4.54 -5.12 7.97
CA VAL A 39 5.57 -6.14 7.78
C VAL A 39 6.21 -6.04 6.40
N ALA A 40 7.48 -6.43 6.33
CA ALA A 40 8.17 -6.63 5.08
C ALA A 40 7.59 -7.84 4.33
N ALA A 41 7.57 -7.77 2.99
CA ALA A 41 7.10 -8.88 2.16
C ALA A 41 7.67 -8.78 0.75
N GLY A 42 7.95 -9.92 0.12
CA GLY A 42 8.44 -9.97 -1.27
C GLY A 42 9.79 -9.28 -1.49
N GLY A 43 10.63 -9.18 -0.45
CA GLY A 43 11.91 -8.47 -0.51
C GLY A 43 11.83 -6.96 -0.25
N TYR A 44 10.64 -6.41 0.04
CA TYR A 44 10.42 -4.98 0.27
C TYR A 44 10.08 -4.67 1.72
N THR A 45 10.57 -3.55 2.24
CA THR A 45 10.16 -3.00 3.54
C THR A 45 8.73 -2.44 3.47
N PRO A 46 8.03 -2.26 4.61
CA PRO A 46 6.70 -1.63 4.63
C PRO A 46 6.63 -0.28 3.89
N GLU A 47 7.67 0.55 4.02
CA GLU A 47 7.77 1.88 3.39
C GLU A 47 7.93 1.75 1.87
N GLN A 48 8.78 0.84 1.39
CA GLN A 48 8.96 0.59 -0.04
C GLN A 48 7.69 0.04 -0.69
N ARG A 49 6.95 -0.80 0.04
CA ARG A 49 5.64 -1.30 -0.39
C ARG A 49 4.63 -0.17 -0.47
N LEU A 50 4.63 0.77 0.48
CA LEU A 50 3.76 1.95 0.43
C LEU A 50 4.10 2.83 -0.78
N SER A 51 5.38 3.13 -1.01
CA SER A 51 5.82 3.92 -2.16
C SER A 51 5.36 3.30 -3.48
N THR A 52 5.59 2.00 -3.68
CA THR A 52 5.12 1.27 -4.87
C THR A 52 3.59 1.33 -5.03
N LEU A 53 2.86 1.27 -3.92
CA LEU A 53 1.41 1.39 -3.92
C LEU A 53 0.94 2.81 -4.27
N GLN A 54 1.61 3.84 -3.75
CA GLN A 54 1.30 5.25 -4.07
C GLN A 54 1.47 5.52 -5.56
N ASP A 55 2.53 5.02 -6.19
CA ASP A 55 2.73 5.15 -7.65
C ASP A 55 1.57 4.52 -8.44
N ARG A 56 1.10 3.34 -8.02
CA ARG A 56 -0.03 2.66 -8.66
C ARG A 56 -1.36 3.38 -8.42
N VAL A 57 -1.56 3.98 -7.24
CA VAL A 57 -2.72 4.83 -6.96
C VAL A 57 -2.74 6.03 -7.91
N VAL A 58 -1.61 6.69 -8.11
CA VAL A 58 -1.49 7.79 -9.08
C VAL A 58 -1.87 7.31 -10.47
N GLN A 59 -1.35 6.15 -10.91
CA GLN A 59 -1.73 5.57 -12.20
C GLN A 59 -3.24 5.31 -12.33
N VAL A 60 -3.91 4.86 -11.25
CA VAL A 60 -5.37 4.66 -11.25
C VAL A 60 -6.11 5.98 -11.35
N LEU A 61 -5.67 7.01 -10.63
CA LEU A 61 -6.32 8.33 -10.63
C LEU A 61 -6.13 9.07 -11.96
N SER A 62 -5.00 8.87 -12.64
CA SER A 62 -4.72 9.43 -13.96
C SER A 62 -5.51 8.77 -15.10
N ARG A 63 -6.26 7.68 -14.82
CA ARG A 63 -7.06 6.95 -15.81
C ARG A 63 -8.56 7.25 -15.64
N PRO A 64 -9.14 8.11 -16.49
CA PRO A 64 -10.54 8.53 -16.37
C PRO A 64 -11.53 7.44 -16.77
N GLU A 65 -11.10 6.27 -17.23
CA GLU A 65 -11.92 5.09 -17.51
C GLU A 65 -12.06 4.17 -16.30
N LEU A 66 -11.06 4.13 -15.42
CA LEU A 66 -11.12 3.33 -14.19
C LEU A 66 -12.09 3.97 -13.20
N ARG A 67 -12.97 3.19 -12.62
CA ARG A 67 -13.99 3.61 -11.65
C ARG A 67 -13.74 2.94 -10.30
N PRO A 68 -14.17 3.56 -9.18
CA PRO A 68 -14.12 2.90 -7.87
C PRO A 68 -14.75 1.52 -7.86
N ARG A 69 -15.85 1.29 -8.61
CA ARG A 69 -16.50 -0.03 -8.72
C ARG A 69 -15.62 -1.12 -9.35
N ASP A 70 -14.56 -0.74 -10.08
CA ASP A 70 -13.68 -1.69 -10.77
C ASP A 70 -12.62 -2.28 -9.82
N VAL A 71 -12.58 -1.84 -8.56
CA VAL A 71 -11.72 -2.41 -7.53
C VAL A 71 -12.26 -3.78 -7.12
N ARG A 72 -11.43 -4.82 -7.25
CA ARG A 72 -11.77 -6.20 -6.84
C ARG A 72 -10.62 -6.88 -6.11
N ALA A 73 -10.96 -7.68 -5.10
CA ALA A 73 -10.04 -8.63 -4.48
C ALA A 73 -10.20 -10.00 -5.17
N VAL A 74 -9.08 -10.64 -5.48
CA VAL A 74 -9.01 -11.94 -6.17
C VAL A 74 -8.11 -12.85 -5.33
N PRO A 75 -8.58 -14.03 -4.88
CA PRO A 75 -7.72 -14.99 -4.19
C PRO A 75 -6.55 -15.45 -5.07
N GLY A 76 -5.37 -15.60 -4.47
CA GLY A 76 -4.23 -16.22 -5.12
C GLY A 76 -4.43 -17.74 -5.26
N PRO A 77 -3.77 -18.38 -6.25
CA PRO A 77 -3.99 -19.79 -6.58
C PRO A 77 -3.67 -20.78 -5.45
N SER A 78 -2.78 -20.41 -4.52
CA SER A 78 -2.42 -21.25 -3.37
C SER A 78 -3.19 -20.90 -2.09
N GLY A 79 -4.08 -19.89 -2.11
CA GLY A 79 -4.77 -19.37 -0.93
C GLY A 79 -3.88 -18.59 0.07
N LYS A 80 -2.55 -18.59 -0.14
CA LYS A 80 -1.57 -17.90 0.73
C LYS A 80 -1.41 -16.41 0.42
N SER A 81 -2.14 -15.92 -0.57
CA SER A 81 -2.15 -14.52 -0.96
C SER A 81 -3.51 -14.16 -1.56
N ALA A 82 -3.76 -12.86 -1.68
CA ALA A 82 -4.85 -12.31 -2.47
C ALA A 82 -4.37 -11.03 -3.15
N MET A 83 -4.88 -10.76 -4.34
CA MET A 83 -4.50 -9.61 -5.16
C MET A 83 -5.67 -8.62 -5.24
N ILE A 84 -5.38 -7.34 -5.13
CA ILE A 84 -6.36 -6.27 -5.35
C ILE A 84 -6.06 -5.64 -6.71
N TYR A 85 -7.05 -5.65 -7.59
CA TYR A 85 -6.99 -5.05 -8.91
C TYR A 85 -7.93 -3.84 -9.02
N VAL A 86 -7.60 -2.91 -9.91
CA VAL A 86 -8.53 -1.89 -10.44
C VAL A 86 -8.56 -2.05 -11.96
N GLY A 87 -9.66 -2.55 -12.51
CA GLY A 87 -9.67 -2.97 -13.92
C GLY A 87 -8.60 -4.06 -14.16
N SER A 88 -7.71 -3.89 -15.13
CA SER A 88 -6.59 -4.83 -15.37
C SER A 88 -5.34 -4.53 -14.54
N LEU A 89 -5.28 -3.41 -13.82
CA LEU A 89 -4.10 -2.98 -13.07
C LEU A 89 -4.02 -3.69 -11.71
N LEU A 90 -2.91 -4.38 -11.42
CA LEU A 90 -2.62 -4.89 -10.08
C LEU A 90 -2.23 -3.72 -9.16
N LEU A 91 -3.03 -3.48 -8.13
CA LEU A 91 -2.79 -2.41 -7.16
C LEU A 91 -1.88 -2.89 -6.03
N VAL A 92 -2.25 -3.97 -5.34
CA VAL A 92 -1.47 -4.53 -4.22
C VAL A 92 -1.69 -6.04 -4.10
N THR A 93 -0.65 -6.75 -3.69
CA THR A 93 -0.73 -8.15 -3.25
C THR A 93 -0.74 -8.18 -1.74
N VAL A 94 -1.78 -8.78 -1.16
CA VAL A 94 -1.91 -9.11 0.25
C VAL A 94 -1.29 -10.48 0.47
N THR A 95 -0.24 -10.52 1.28
CA THR A 95 0.49 -11.75 1.60
C THR A 95 -0.03 -12.40 2.88
N GLN A 96 0.38 -13.64 3.14
CA GLN A 96 0.11 -14.28 4.43
C GLN A 96 0.66 -13.47 5.62
N ALA A 97 1.86 -12.92 5.50
CA ALA A 97 2.45 -12.11 6.57
C ALA A 97 1.62 -10.85 6.91
N ASP A 98 1.01 -10.21 5.90
CA ASP A 98 0.09 -9.07 6.13
C ASP A 98 -1.16 -9.50 6.91
N ALA A 99 -1.69 -10.67 6.54
CA ALA A 99 -2.85 -11.26 7.17
C ALA A 99 -2.56 -11.63 8.62
N ASP A 100 -1.41 -12.25 8.90
CA ASP A 100 -0.97 -12.63 10.24
C ASP A 100 -0.79 -11.39 11.13
N ALA A 101 -0.10 -10.35 10.63
CA ALA A 101 0.07 -9.07 11.31
C ALA A 101 -1.25 -8.30 11.56
N SER A 102 -2.31 -8.71 10.87
CA SER A 102 -3.67 -8.15 10.98
C SER A 102 -4.65 -9.11 11.67
N ARG A 103 -4.20 -10.29 12.13
CA ARG A 103 -5.04 -11.37 12.68
C ARG A 103 -6.23 -11.72 11.77
N SER A 104 -5.96 -11.89 10.48
CA SER A 104 -6.93 -12.13 9.42
C SER A 104 -6.42 -13.22 8.46
N THR A 105 -7.19 -13.51 7.41
CA THR A 105 -6.73 -14.27 6.23
C THR A 105 -6.40 -13.33 5.07
N PRO A 106 -5.57 -13.73 4.09
CA PRO A 106 -5.25 -12.89 2.94
C PRO A 106 -6.49 -12.41 2.18
N VAL A 107 -7.44 -13.31 1.92
CA VAL A 107 -8.68 -12.99 1.21
C VAL A 107 -9.52 -12.01 2.01
N LYS A 108 -9.75 -12.25 3.31
CA LYS A 108 -10.55 -11.34 4.15
C LYS A 108 -9.90 -9.96 4.26
N LEU A 109 -8.58 -9.90 4.42
CA LEU A 109 -7.86 -8.63 4.50
C LEU A 109 -7.90 -7.89 3.16
N ALA A 110 -7.71 -8.59 2.04
CA ALA A 110 -7.82 -8.02 0.71
C ALA A 110 -9.21 -7.49 0.41
N THR A 111 -10.27 -8.18 0.82
CA THR A 111 -11.66 -7.69 0.68
C THR A 111 -11.88 -6.40 1.47
N THR A 112 -11.41 -6.33 2.71
CA THR A 112 -11.49 -5.11 3.54
C THR A 112 -10.74 -3.95 2.89
N TRP A 113 -9.51 -4.19 2.44
CA TRP A 113 -8.72 -3.15 1.79
C TRP A 113 -9.32 -2.73 0.46
N ALA A 114 -9.85 -3.65 -0.34
CA ALA A 114 -10.54 -3.35 -1.59
C ALA A 114 -11.73 -2.40 -1.34
N GLU A 115 -12.53 -2.65 -0.31
CA GLU A 115 -13.63 -1.75 0.04
C GLU A 115 -13.15 -0.35 0.46
N ASN A 116 -12.08 -0.28 1.26
CA ASN A 116 -11.49 1.01 1.60
C ASN A 116 -10.92 1.74 0.38
N PHE A 117 -10.35 1.03 -0.58
CA PHE A 117 -9.93 1.61 -1.86
C PHE A 117 -11.12 2.15 -2.66
N ARG A 118 -12.25 1.44 -2.73
CA ARG A 118 -13.46 1.95 -3.40
C ARG A 118 -13.88 3.30 -2.81
N ARG A 119 -13.95 3.37 -1.48
CA ARG A 119 -14.29 4.60 -0.75
C ARG A 119 -13.25 5.71 -0.98
N GLY A 120 -11.96 5.37 -0.89
CA GLY A 120 -10.87 6.32 -1.07
C GLY A 120 -10.80 6.90 -2.49
N PHE A 121 -10.94 6.06 -3.52
CA PHE A 121 -10.98 6.53 -4.91
C PHE A 121 -12.22 7.36 -5.21
N ALA A 122 -13.38 7.03 -4.62
CA ALA A 122 -14.58 7.85 -4.76
C ALA A 122 -14.40 9.24 -4.13
N ALA A 123 -13.76 9.31 -2.96
CA ALA A 123 -13.52 10.56 -2.24
C ALA A 123 -12.41 11.42 -2.88
N ALA A 124 -11.41 10.81 -3.51
CA ALA A 124 -10.28 11.52 -4.12
C ALA A 124 -10.57 12.11 -5.51
N ARG A 125 -11.65 11.69 -6.18
CA ARG A 125 -11.99 12.20 -7.52
C ARG A 125 -12.70 13.55 -7.43
N PRO A 126 -12.44 14.48 -8.37
CA PRO A 126 -13.17 15.75 -8.44
C PRO A 126 -14.68 15.52 -8.53
N ARG A 127 -15.45 16.28 -7.75
CA ARG A 127 -16.91 16.28 -7.85
C ARG A 127 -17.34 17.25 -8.96
N PRO A 128 -18.33 16.89 -9.81
CA PRO A 128 -18.93 17.84 -10.73
C PRO A 128 -19.44 19.06 -9.98
N ILE A 129 -19.23 20.25 -10.55
CA ILE A 129 -19.78 21.49 -10.00
C ILE A 129 -21.32 21.39 -10.08
N PRO A 130 -22.05 21.59 -8.96
CA PRO A 130 -23.52 21.62 -8.97
C PRO A 130 -24.04 22.58 -10.04
N PRO A 131 -25.15 22.27 -10.75
CA PRO A 131 -25.70 23.15 -11.77
C PRO A 131 -25.93 24.58 -11.30
N GLN A 132 -26.30 24.74 -10.03
CA GLN A 132 -26.58 26.02 -9.36
C GLN A 132 -25.34 26.90 -9.18
N LEU A 133 -24.14 26.31 -9.20
CA LEU A 133 -22.86 27.00 -9.03
C LEU A 133 -22.13 27.16 -10.37
N ARG A 134 -22.74 26.77 -11.49
CA ARG A 134 -22.18 27.10 -12.81
C ARG A 134 -22.37 28.61 -13.04
N PRO A 135 -21.35 29.30 -13.57
CA PRO A 135 -21.54 30.65 -14.09
C PRO A 135 -22.71 30.67 -15.08
N PRO A 136 -23.50 31.77 -15.15
CA PRO A 136 -24.45 31.94 -16.24
C PRO A 136 -23.72 31.70 -17.56
N ALA A 137 -24.31 30.95 -18.49
CA ALA A 137 -23.72 30.78 -19.81
C ALA A 137 -23.49 32.18 -20.39
N GLU A 138 -22.23 32.51 -20.70
CA GLU A 138 -21.91 33.74 -21.43
C GLU A 138 -22.76 33.73 -22.70
N SER A 139 -23.67 34.70 -22.82
CA SER A 139 -24.46 34.85 -24.04
C SER A 139 -23.47 35.16 -25.16
N PRO A 140 -23.49 34.41 -26.28
CA PRO A 140 -22.74 34.83 -27.45
C PRO A 140 -23.29 36.19 -27.89
N GLY A 141 -22.44 37.21 -27.83
CA GLY A 141 -22.73 38.56 -28.33
C GLY A 141 -22.75 38.62 -29.84
#